data_AF-A0A2E9KP92-F1
#
_entry.id   AF-A0A2E9KP92-F1
#
_cell.length_a   1.000
_cell.length_b   1.000
_cell.length_c   1.000
_cell.angle_alpha   90.00
_cell.angle_beta   90.00
_cell.angle_gamma   90.00
#
_symmetry.space_group_name_H-M   'P 1'
#
loop_
_entity.id
_entity.type
_entity.pdbx_description
1 polymer ?
#
loop_
_entity_poly.entity_id
_entity_poly.type
_entity_poly.pdbx_seq_one_letter_code
_entity_poly.pdbx_strand_id
1 'polypeptide(L)'
;MTCNIFYTSKKHKNYAEEIAKKLGSRTFNMIVDNEKPYLEVNDLGLSFFHPKARAKKSFIIDFNSGSMSWRLKRADHEKLIKKALGKSEQPQKILDCTAGLLQDSLLFLSLGHEVTAVEQSNILFNLLEDGIKRSKENEIFSRLTLVNANACS
;
A
#
# COMPACT_ATOMS: atom_id res chain seq x y z
N MET A 1 17.09 -4.76 1.60
CA MET A 1 17.57 -3.38 1.38
C MET A 1 17.24 -2.58 2.62
N THR A 2 18.23 -1.97 3.28
CA THR A 2 18.01 -1.12 4.46
C THR A 2 17.71 0.32 4.02
N CYS A 3 16.51 0.80 4.34
CA CYS A 3 16.01 2.13 3.97
C CYS A 3 15.93 3.01 5.22
N ASN A 4 16.56 4.18 5.24
CA ASN A 4 16.48 5.08 6.38
C ASN A 4 15.05 5.60 6.55
N ILE A 5 14.64 5.82 7.79
CA ILE A 5 13.31 6.32 8.11
C ILE A 5 13.45 7.66 8.82
N PHE A 6 12.84 8.69 8.27
CA PHE A 6 12.80 10.02 8.84
C PHE A 6 11.43 10.29 9.48
N TYR A 7 11.39 11.15 10.50
CA TYR A 7 10.13 11.62 11.08
C TYR A 7 10.18 13.12 11.32
N THR A 8 9.09 13.81 11.00
CA THR A 8 9.05 15.28 10.99
C THR A 8 8.81 15.91 12.36
N SER A 9 8.32 15.15 13.34
CA SER A 9 8.02 15.66 14.68
C SER A 9 8.02 14.54 15.73
N LYS A 10 8.13 14.90 17.02
CA LYS A 10 8.17 13.91 18.12
C LYS A 10 6.95 12.99 18.18
N LYS A 11 5.77 13.45 17.77
CA LYS A 11 4.55 12.61 17.72
C LYS A 11 4.65 11.45 16.74
N HIS A 12 5.50 11.56 15.71
CA HIS A 12 5.71 10.52 14.70
C HIS A 12 6.80 9.51 15.07
N LYS A 13 7.57 9.78 16.13
CA LYS A 13 8.74 8.98 16.50
C LYS A 13 8.39 7.50 16.73
N ASN A 14 7.38 7.23 17.55
CA ASN A 14 7.01 5.85 17.89
C ASN A 14 6.60 5.05 16.65
N TYR A 15 5.84 5.67 15.75
CA TYR A 15 5.42 5.01 14.51
C TYR A 15 6.61 4.78 13.58
N ALA A 16 7.52 5.75 13.44
CA ALA A 16 8.75 5.56 12.68
C ALA A 16 9.63 4.43 13.25
N GLU A 17 9.72 4.31 14.58
CA GLU A 17 10.46 3.22 15.26
C GLU A 17 9.82 1.85 15.05
N GLU A 18 8.48 1.76 15.00
CA GLU A 18 7.76 0.53 14.65
C GLU A 18 8.12 0.07 13.23
N ILE A 19 8.03 0.97 12.24
CA ILE A 19 8.38 0.65 10.86
C ILE A 19 9.88 0.30 10.74
N ALA A 20 10.75 1.01 11.47
CA ALA A 20 12.19 0.73 11.49
C ALA A 20 12.48 -0.69 11.99
N LYS A 21 11.79 -1.12 13.05
CA LYS A 21 11.88 -2.48 13.59
C LYS A 21 11.46 -3.52 12.55
N LYS A 22 10.33 -3.29 11.85
CA LYS A 22 9.85 -4.18 10.78
C LYS A 22 10.85 -4.30 9.63
N LEU A 23 11.53 -3.20 9.27
CA LEU A 23 12.43 -3.15 8.12
C LEU A 23 13.91 -3.45 8.45
N GLY A 24 14.27 -3.61 9.72
CA GLY A 24 15.68 -3.71 10.14
C GLY A 24 16.46 -2.42 9.87
N SER A 25 15.80 -1.27 10.02
CA SER A 25 16.30 0.06 9.68
C SER A 25 16.52 0.94 10.92
N ARG A 26 17.03 2.17 10.70
CA ARG A 26 17.20 3.20 11.75
C ARG A 26 16.31 4.41 11.48
N THR A 27 15.90 5.08 12.56
CA THR A 27 15.12 6.31 12.51
C THR A 27 15.98 7.55 12.74
N PHE A 28 15.62 8.65 12.09
CA PHE A 28 16.25 9.96 12.26
C PHE A 28 15.19 11.06 12.31
N ASN A 29 15.46 12.14 13.05
CA ASN A 29 14.52 13.26 13.25
C ASN A 29 14.63 14.38 12.21
N MET A 30 15.51 14.23 11.22
CA MET A 30 15.71 15.18 10.14
C MET A 30 16.35 14.44 8.96
N ILE A 31 16.00 14.82 7.74
CA ILE A 31 16.62 14.27 6.53
C ILE A 31 18.09 14.71 6.51
N VAL A 32 19.00 13.73 6.56
CA VAL A 32 20.46 13.98 6.59
C VAL A 32 21.09 13.79 5.20
N ASP A 33 20.45 13.01 4.33
CA ASP A 33 20.94 12.65 3.00
C ASP A 33 19.73 12.40 2.07
N ASN A 34 19.61 13.18 1.00
CA ASN A 34 18.58 13.01 -0.04
C ASN A 34 19.11 12.35 -1.31
N GLU A 35 20.37 11.89 -1.33
CA GLU A 35 20.99 11.15 -2.44
C GLU A 35 20.65 9.64 -2.40
N LYS A 36 19.96 9.20 -1.34
CA LYS A 36 19.50 7.81 -1.17
C LYS A 36 17.98 7.75 -0.97
N PRO A 37 17.34 6.63 -1.35
CA PRO A 37 15.92 6.42 -1.05
C PRO A 37 15.68 6.36 0.46
N TYR A 38 14.55 6.92 0.90
CA TYR A 38 14.16 6.93 2.29
C TYR A 38 12.65 6.85 2.47
N LEU A 39 12.23 6.44 3.68
CA LEU A 39 10.87 6.60 4.15
C LEU A 39 10.77 7.82 5.04
N GLU A 40 9.64 8.51 5.03
CA GLU A 40 9.34 9.63 5.91
C GLU A 40 7.96 9.43 6.53
N VAL A 41 7.88 9.62 7.86
CA VAL A 41 6.63 9.70 8.61
C VAL A 41 6.32 11.16 8.92
N ASN A 42 5.20 11.64 8.40
CA ASN A 42 4.68 12.98 8.63
C ASN A 42 3.17 12.97 8.91
N ASP A 43 2.55 14.15 8.97
CA ASP A 43 1.12 14.30 9.30
C ASP A 43 0.19 13.63 8.29
N LEU A 44 0.66 13.37 7.07
CA LEU A 44 -0.08 12.69 6.02
C LEU A 44 0.03 11.17 6.10
N GLY A 45 1.03 10.64 6.84
CA GLY A 45 1.30 9.21 6.97
C GLY A 45 2.73 8.83 6.59
N LEU A 46 2.91 7.57 6.17
CA LEU A 46 4.17 7.04 5.68
C LEU A 46 4.32 7.31 4.18
N SER A 47 5.45 7.90 3.79
CA SER A 47 5.77 8.18 2.39
C SER A 47 7.17 7.67 2.03
N PHE A 48 7.40 7.45 0.74
CA PHE A 48 8.68 6.99 0.19
C PHE A 48 9.24 7.99 -0.80
N PHE A 49 10.49 8.39 -0.61
CA PHE A 49 11.22 9.22 -1.54
C PHE A 49 12.30 8.41 -2.26
N HIS A 50 12.48 8.70 -3.55
CA HIS A 50 13.60 8.17 -4.32
C HIS A 50 14.23 9.30 -5.16
N PRO A 51 15.54 9.57 -5.04
CA PRO A 51 16.20 10.72 -5.69
C PRO A 51 16.12 10.70 -7.21
N LYS A 52 16.13 9.50 -7.80
CA LYS A 52 16.02 9.28 -9.25
C LYS A 52 14.57 9.14 -9.74
N ALA A 53 13.56 9.33 -8.89
CA ALA A 53 12.18 9.27 -9.33
C ALA A 53 11.87 10.46 -10.26
N ARG A 54 11.06 10.21 -11.30
CA ARG A 54 10.60 11.27 -12.21
C ARG A 54 9.83 12.37 -11.48
N ALA A 55 9.02 12.00 -10.48
CA ALA A 55 8.38 12.94 -9.60
C ALA A 55 9.32 13.28 -8.44
N LYS A 56 9.54 14.58 -8.19
CA LYS A 56 10.35 15.06 -7.06
C LYS A 56 9.63 15.01 -5.71
N LYS A 57 8.37 14.60 -5.68
CA LYS A 57 7.57 14.48 -4.45
C LYS A 57 7.67 13.05 -3.93
N SER A 58 7.66 12.90 -2.60
CA SER A 58 7.51 11.60 -1.96
C SER A 58 6.22 10.92 -2.40
N PHE A 59 6.31 9.62 -2.64
CA PHE A 59 5.20 8.75 -2.96
C PHE A 59 4.47 8.35 -1.68
N ILE A 60 3.16 8.59 -1.64
CA ILE A 60 2.26 8.16 -0.56
C ILE A 60 1.09 7.43 -1.19
N ILE A 61 0.64 6.35 -0.54
CA ILE A 61 -0.54 5.60 -0.97
C ILE A 61 -1.78 6.23 -0.35
N ASP A 62 -2.70 6.69 -1.18
CA ASP A 62 -4.01 7.21 -0.76
C ASP A 62 -5.12 6.52 -1.55
N PHE A 63 -5.97 5.78 -0.84
CA PHE A 63 -7.10 5.06 -1.41
C PHE A 63 -8.34 5.94 -1.61
N ASN A 64 -8.38 7.12 -1.01
CA ASN A 64 -9.56 7.97 -1.02
C ASN A 64 -9.59 8.95 -2.20
N SER A 65 -8.49 9.11 -2.94
CA SER A 65 -8.36 10.10 -4.01
C SER A 65 -7.67 9.56 -5.27
N GLY A 66 -7.60 10.40 -6.30
CA GLY A 66 -6.86 10.11 -7.53
C GLY A 66 -7.51 9.06 -8.45
N SER A 67 -6.68 8.53 -9.37
CA SER A 67 -7.11 7.60 -10.41
C SER A 67 -7.65 6.28 -9.86
N MET A 68 -7.11 5.82 -8.74
CA MET A 68 -7.56 4.58 -8.09
C MET A 68 -8.99 4.72 -7.56
N SER A 69 -9.28 5.77 -6.78
CA SER A 69 -10.66 6.05 -6.31
C SER A 69 -11.65 6.18 -7.48
N TRP A 70 -11.24 6.86 -8.56
CA TRP A 70 -12.08 6.99 -9.76
C TRP A 70 -12.36 5.64 -10.43
N ARG A 71 -11.35 4.77 -10.54
CA ARG A 71 -11.48 3.43 -11.12
C ARG A 71 -12.41 2.55 -10.27
N LEU A 72 -12.29 2.60 -8.94
CA LEU A 72 -13.16 1.83 -8.03
C LEU A 72 -14.64 2.24 -8.13
N LYS A 73 -14.93 3.54 -8.24
CA LYS A 73 -16.31 4.02 -8.49
C LYS A 73 -16.91 3.50 -9.79
N ARG A 74 -16.09 3.00 -10.71
CA ARG A 74 -16.50 2.43 -12.00
C ARG A 74 -16.21 0.94 -12.09
N ALA A 75 -15.97 0.27 -10.97
CA ALA A 75 -15.72 -1.17 -10.89
C ALA A 75 -16.75 -1.98 -11.69
N ASP A 76 -18.00 -1.54 -11.69
CA ASP A 76 -19.06 -2.23 -12.43
C ASP A 76 -18.89 -2.26 -13.95
N HIS A 77 -18.12 -1.32 -14.48
CA HIS A 77 -17.85 -1.18 -15.91
C HIS A 77 -16.60 -1.96 -16.36
N GLU A 78 -15.88 -2.61 -15.44
CA GLU A 78 -14.64 -3.35 -15.71
C GLU A 78 -14.93 -4.74 -16.31
N LYS A 79 -15.43 -4.75 -17.55
CA LYS A 79 -15.89 -5.96 -18.26
C LYS A 79 -14.83 -7.05 -18.39
N LEU A 80 -13.57 -6.66 -18.63
CA LEU A 80 -12.48 -7.63 -18.82
C LEU A 80 -12.13 -8.36 -17.53
N ILE A 81 -12.13 -7.64 -16.41
CA ILE A 81 -11.88 -8.22 -15.09
C ILE A 81 -13.02 -9.16 -14.69
N LYS A 82 -14.28 -8.72 -14.85
CA LYS A 82 -15.45 -9.59 -14.63
C LYS A 82 -15.42 -10.84 -15.52
N LYS A 83 -14.95 -10.72 -16.77
CA LYS A 83 -14.80 -11.86 -17.69
C LYS A 83 -13.68 -12.81 -17.24
N ALA A 84 -12.57 -12.29 -16.73
CA ALA A 84 -11.45 -13.10 -16.25
C ALA A 84 -11.81 -13.91 -15.01
N LEU A 85 -12.63 -13.35 -14.11
CA LEU A 85 -13.16 -14.06 -12.95
C LEU A 85 -14.17 -15.16 -13.31
N GLY A 86 -14.81 -15.02 -14.48
CA GLY A 86 -15.88 -15.89 -14.91
C GLY A 86 -17.24 -15.51 -14.31
N LYS A 87 -18.26 -16.32 -14.58
CA LYS A 87 -19.58 -16.14 -14.00
C LYS A 87 -19.63 -16.81 -12.62
N SER A 88 -19.87 -16.02 -11.58
CA SER A 88 -20.16 -16.50 -10.24
C SER A 88 -21.29 -15.68 -9.65
N GLU A 89 -22.28 -16.34 -9.05
CA GLU A 89 -23.34 -15.66 -8.28
C GLU A 89 -22.90 -15.36 -6.84
N GLN A 90 -21.80 -15.96 -6.39
CA GLN A 90 -21.29 -15.84 -5.02
C GLN A 90 -19.92 -15.14 -4.99
N PRO A 91 -19.60 -14.43 -3.89
CA PRO A 91 -18.25 -13.95 -3.62
C PRO A 91 -17.19 -15.06 -3.75
N GLN A 92 -16.15 -14.82 -4.53
CA GLN A 92 -15.02 -15.73 -4.67
C GLN A 92 -13.89 -15.34 -3.70
N LYS A 93 -13.06 -16.33 -3.35
CA LYS A 93 -11.78 -16.12 -2.65
C LYS A 93 -10.67 -16.04 -3.69
N ILE A 94 -10.00 -14.90 -3.78
CA ILE A 94 -9.01 -14.60 -4.79
C ILE A 94 -7.65 -14.46 -4.11
N LEU A 95 -6.63 -15.11 -4.68
CA LEU A 95 -5.23 -14.92 -4.31
C LEU A 95 -4.57 -14.02 -5.35
N ASP A 96 -4.23 -12.80 -4.95
CA ASP A 96 -3.41 -11.89 -5.74
C ASP A 96 -1.94 -12.06 -5.33
N CYS A 97 -1.18 -12.79 -6.14
CA CYS A 97 0.24 -13.04 -5.92
C CYS A 97 1.14 -11.82 -6.22
N THR A 98 0.57 -10.72 -6.69
CA THR A 98 1.28 -9.52 -7.16
C THR A 98 0.58 -8.26 -6.69
N ALA A 99 0.31 -8.19 -5.37
CA ALA A 99 -0.49 -7.14 -4.75
C ALA A 99 -0.17 -5.74 -5.27
N GLY A 100 1.12 -5.38 -5.36
CA GLY A 100 1.55 -4.13 -5.95
C GLY A 100 0.90 -2.93 -5.27
N LEU A 101 0.17 -2.11 -6.03
CA LEU A 101 -0.57 -0.97 -5.47
C LEU A 101 -2.03 -1.31 -5.08
N LEU A 102 -2.37 -2.59 -5.01
CA LEU A 102 -3.70 -3.15 -4.78
C LEU A 102 -4.77 -2.73 -5.79
N GLN A 103 -4.40 -2.27 -6.99
CA GLN A 103 -5.39 -1.74 -7.93
C GLN A 103 -6.42 -2.79 -8.37
N ASP A 104 -5.98 -3.97 -8.78
CA ASP A 104 -6.89 -5.04 -9.20
C ASP A 104 -7.48 -5.77 -7.98
N SER A 105 -6.69 -5.97 -6.91
CA SER A 105 -7.19 -6.42 -5.60
C SER A 105 -8.39 -5.59 -5.12
N LEU A 106 -8.30 -4.26 -5.15
CA LEU A 106 -9.40 -3.39 -4.72
C LEU A 106 -10.61 -3.48 -5.65
N LEU A 107 -10.39 -3.67 -6.95
CA LEU A 107 -11.49 -3.92 -7.87
C LEU A 107 -12.23 -5.21 -7.51
N PHE A 108 -11.52 -6.29 -7.19
CA PHE A 108 -12.13 -7.53 -6.71
C PHE A 108 -12.91 -7.34 -5.41
N LEU A 109 -12.32 -6.62 -4.43
CA LEU A 109 -12.99 -6.29 -3.17
C LEU A 109 -14.25 -5.44 -3.39
N SER A 110 -14.20 -4.45 -4.28
CA SER A 110 -15.35 -3.61 -4.64
C SER A 110 -16.47 -4.39 -5.36
N LEU A 111 -16.14 -5.49 -6.03
CA LEU A 111 -17.11 -6.44 -6.59
C LEU A 111 -17.64 -7.44 -5.55
N GLY A 112 -17.24 -7.31 -4.29
CA GLY A 112 -17.71 -8.10 -3.16
C GLY A 112 -16.92 -9.37 -2.88
N HIS A 113 -15.79 -9.60 -3.56
CA HIS A 113 -14.94 -10.77 -3.35
C HIS A 113 -14.05 -10.64 -2.11
N GLU A 114 -13.54 -11.77 -1.65
CA GLU A 114 -12.50 -11.84 -0.62
C GLU A 114 -11.13 -11.96 -1.29
N VAL A 115 -10.15 -11.17 -0.85
CA VAL A 115 -8.82 -11.14 -1.47
C VAL A 115 -7.75 -11.40 -0.43
N THR A 116 -6.88 -12.35 -0.73
CA THR A 116 -5.56 -12.45 -0.10
C THR A 116 -4.54 -11.88 -1.08
N ALA A 117 -3.86 -10.80 -0.71
CA ALA A 117 -2.89 -10.11 -1.56
C ALA A 117 -1.49 -10.27 -0.98
N VAL A 118 -0.54 -10.74 -1.80
CA VAL A 118 0.84 -11.00 -1.41
C VAL A 118 1.76 -9.93 -2.00
N GLU A 119 2.52 -9.26 -1.13
CA GLU A 119 3.54 -8.27 -1.51
C GLU A 119 4.91 -8.66 -0.95
N GLN A 120 5.90 -8.81 -1.83
CA GLN A 120 7.27 -9.18 -1.47
C GLN A 120 8.10 -8.00 -0.95
N SER A 121 7.85 -6.79 -1.42
CA SER A 121 8.61 -5.61 -1.06
C SER A 121 8.17 -5.12 0.33
N ASN A 122 9.04 -5.29 1.32
CA ASN A 122 8.75 -4.83 2.69
C ASN A 122 8.47 -3.32 2.73
N ILE A 123 9.11 -2.52 1.87
CA ILE A 123 8.84 -1.07 1.78
C ILE A 123 7.41 -0.83 1.29
N LEU A 124 7.01 -1.49 0.19
CA LEU A 124 5.69 -1.30 -0.38
C LEU A 124 4.59 -1.85 0.54
N PHE A 125 4.81 -3.01 1.15
CA PHE A 125 3.90 -3.59 2.14
C PHE A 125 3.60 -2.62 3.28
N ASN A 126 4.63 -1.98 3.87
CA ASN A 126 4.41 -1.01 4.95
C ASN A 126 3.70 0.26 4.47
N LEU A 127 3.94 0.71 3.23
CA LEU A 127 3.17 1.81 2.62
C LEU A 127 1.70 1.43 2.41
N LEU A 128 1.42 0.19 2.02
CA LEU A 128 0.06 -0.33 1.87
C LEU A 128 -0.64 -0.41 3.22
N GLU A 129 0.00 -0.98 4.26
CA GLU A 129 -0.54 -1.03 5.62
C GLU A 129 -0.91 0.37 6.12
N ASP A 130 -0.02 1.35 5.93
CA ASP A 130 -0.25 2.75 6.28
C ASP A 130 -1.44 3.35 5.52
N GLY A 131 -1.49 3.13 4.20
CA GLY A 131 -2.59 3.59 3.35
C GLY A 131 -3.94 3.00 3.74
N ILE A 132 -3.97 1.70 4.06
CA ILE A 132 -5.19 0.99 4.50
C ILE A 132 -5.68 1.57 5.83
N LYS A 133 -4.78 1.73 6.81
CA LYS A 133 -5.11 2.30 8.12
C LYS A 133 -5.68 3.72 8.04
N ARG A 134 -5.20 4.52 7.06
CA ARG A 134 -5.70 5.88 6.82
C ARG A 134 -6.95 5.95 5.93
N SER A 135 -7.36 4.84 5.32
CA SER A 135 -8.50 4.85 4.41
C SER A 135 -9.81 5.11 5.15
N LYS A 136 -10.77 5.73 4.46
CA LYS A 136 -12.15 5.87 4.97
C LYS A 136 -13.01 4.66 4.63
N GLU A 137 -12.60 3.86 3.64
CA GLU A 137 -13.33 2.71 3.11
C GLU A 137 -13.05 1.42 3.92
N ASN A 138 -13.24 1.47 5.24
CA ASN A 138 -12.88 0.37 6.14
C ASN A 138 -13.60 -0.95 5.79
N GLU A 139 -14.82 -0.88 5.25
CA GLU A 139 -15.60 -2.06 4.89
C GLU A 139 -14.97 -2.84 3.73
N ILE A 140 -14.42 -2.17 2.71
CA ILE A 140 -13.76 -2.83 1.58
C ILE A 140 -12.54 -3.62 2.07
N PHE A 141 -11.75 -3.03 2.95
CA PHE A 141 -10.55 -3.67 3.50
C PHE A 141 -10.84 -4.79 4.51
N SER A 142 -12.07 -4.90 5.02
CA SER A 142 -12.45 -6.03 5.91
C SER A 142 -12.38 -7.40 5.23
N ARG A 143 -12.44 -7.43 3.90
CA ARG A 143 -12.32 -8.63 3.06
C ARG A 143 -10.90 -8.80 2.47
N LEU A 144 -9.96 -7.95 2.86
CA LEU A 144 -8.56 -8.02 2.43
C LEU A 144 -7.70 -8.65 3.51
N THR A 145 -6.94 -9.67 3.12
CA THR A 145 -5.78 -10.16 3.88
C THR A 145 -4.52 -9.77 3.13
N LEU A 146 -3.71 -8.86 3.68
CA LEU A 146 -2.43 -8.46 3.08
C LEU A 146 -1.28 -9.26 3.74
N VAL A 147 -0.45 -9.91 2.92
CA VAL A 147 0.65 -10.77 3.38
C VAL A 147 1.97 -10.25 2.85
N ASN A 148 2.97 -10.07 3.73
CA ASN A 148 4.33 -9.74 3.34
C ASN A 148 5.13 -11.03 3.10
N ALA A 149 5.17 -11.51 1.86
CA ALA A 149 5.86 -12.74 1.50
C ALA A 149 6.25 -12.76 0.02
N ASN A 150 7.09 -13.71 -0.36
CA ASN A 150 7.26 -14.07 -1.76
C ASN A 150 6.13 -15.03 -2.15
N ALA A 151 5.39 -14.75 -3.24
CA ALA A 151 4.28 -15.61 -3.64
C ALA A 151 4.71 -17.01 -4.13
N CYS A 152 6.00 -17.20 -4.43
CA CYS A 152 6.57 -18.47 -4.89
C CYS A 152 7.34 -19.24 -3.80
N SER A 153 7.41 -18.73 -2.57
CA SER A 153 8.12 -19.39 -1.46
C SER A 153 7.27 -20.44 -0.75
#